data_AF-A0A2M7UH51-F1
#
_entry.id   AF-A0A2M7UH51-F1
#
_cell.length_a   1.000
_cell.length_b   1.000
_cell.length_c   1.000
_cell.angle_alpha   90.00
_cell.angle_beta   90.00
_cell.angle_gamma   90.00
#
_symmetry.space_group_name_H-M   'P 1'
#
loop_
_entity.id
_entity.type
_entity.pdbx_description
1 polymer ?
#
loop_
_entity_poly.entity_id
_entity_poly.type
_entity_poly.pdbx_seq_one_letter_code
_entity_poly.pdbx_strand_id
1 'polypeptide(L)'
;MTYGVGMTDAGVQGRNYINMVYYKNKGFTLIELLVVIAIIGLLASIVLVSLNSARAKARDVKRKVAIDSVILALAMYYDNHNVFPANSYAGSRGTALSGSDLISTALISEKLISRMPVVPSNSGTCGVAYYSGTWDSA
;
A
#
# COMPACT_ATOMS: atom_id res chain seq x y z
N MET A 1 -23.89 42.11 -88.54
CA MET A 1 -23.89 42.92 -87.30
C MET A 1 -24.38 42.02 -86.18
N THR A 2 -23.48 41.73 -85.24
CA THR A 2 -23.71 40.91 -84.04
C THR A 2 -24.39 41.73 -82.95
N TYR A 3 -25.42 41.18 -82.31
CA TYR A 3 -25.83 41.38 -80.91
C TYR A 3 -26.59 40.08 -80.54
N GLY A 4 -26.34 39.33 -79.46
CA GLY A 4 -25.72 39.63 -78.19
C GLY A 4 -26.67 39.17 -77.08
N VAL A 5 -26.40 37.97 -76.53
CA VAL A 5 -26.62 37.50 -75.14
C VAL A 5 -28.03 37.50 -74.54
N GLY A 6 -28.41 36.35 -73.96
CA GLY A 6 -29.51 36.28 -72.99
C GLY A 6 -29.95 34.88 -72.58
N MET A 7 -29.06 33.89 -72.52
CA MET A 7 -29.38 32.61 -71.89
C MET A 7 -29.26 32.83 -70.38
N THR A 8 -30.35 33.29 -69.77
CA THR A 8 -30.45 33.58 -68.33
C THR A 8 -30.30 32.29 -67.54
N ASP A 9 -29.37 32.32 -66.59
CA ASP A 9 -29.13 31.34 -65.53
C ASP A 9 -30.41 30.64 -65.03
N ALA A 10 -30.45 29.32 -65.18
CA ALA A 10 -31.03 28.46 -64.16
C ALA A 10 -29.84 27.84 -63.42
N GLY A 11 -29.57 28.40 -62.25
CA GLY A 11 -28.38 28.15 -61.44
C GLY A 11 -27.92 26.70 -61.44
N VAL A 12 -26.67 26.51 -61.87
CA VAL A 12 -25.90 25.30 -61.59
C VAL A 12 -25.66 25.27 -60.09
N GLN A 13 -26.58 24.64 -59.37
CA GLN A 13 -26.40 24.33 -57.95
C GLN A 13 -25.16 23.45 -57.83
N GLY A 14 -24.11 24.05 -57.28
CA GLY A 14 -22.86 23.38 -56.98
C GLY A 14 -23.15 22.11 -56.21
N ARG A 15 -22.99 20.96 -56.87
CA ARG A 15 -23.07 19.68 -56.19
C ARG A 15 -21.82 19.58 -55.33
N ASN A 16 -21.98 19.84 -54.04
CA ASN A 16 -20.94 19.55 -53.06
C ASN A 16 -20.83 18.03 -52.98
N TYR A 17 -19.78 17.48 -53.60
CA TYR A 17 -19.45 16.08 -53.49
C TYR A 17 -18.89 15.88 -52.08
N ILE A 18 -19.76 15.47 -51.15
CA ILE A 18 -19.34 15.02 -49.83
C ILE A 18 -18.37 13.85 -50.02
N ASN A 19 -17.08 14.11 -49.80
CA ASN A 19 -16.06 13.06 -49.77
C ASN A 19 -16.32 12.22 -48.51
N MET A 20 -17.13 11.17 -48.63
CA MET A 20 -17.27 10.16 -47.58
C MET A 20 -15.96 9.36 -47.52
N VAL A 21 -15.03 9.86 -46.71
CA VAL A 21 -13.86 9.10 -46.31
C VAL A 21 -14.35 7.94 -45.43
N TYR A 22 -14.52 6.76 -46.02
CA TYR A 22 -14.81 5.53 -45.29
C TYR A 22 -13.58 5.16 -44.45
N TYR A 23 -13.62 5.49 -43.16
CA TYR A 23 -12.64 4.99 -42.20
C TYR A 23 -12.83 3.48 -42.09
N LYS A 24 -11.92 2.73 -42.71
CA LYS A 24 -11.88 1.27 -42.62
C LYS A 24 -11.52 0.91 -41.18
N ASN A 25 -12.54 0.61 -40.37
CA ASN A 25 -12.38 0.11 -39.02
C ASN A 25 -11.52 -1.17 -39.07
N LYS A 26 -10.28 -1.09 -38.59
CA LYS A 26 -9.40 -2.24 -38.45
C LYS A 26 -9.90 -3.04 -37.24
N GLY A 27 -10.41 -4.24 -37.47
CA GLY A 27 -10.72 -5.19 -36.41
C GLY A 27 -9.44 -5.83 -35.87
N PHE A 28 -9.41 -6.13 -34.58
CA PHE A 28 -8.35 -6.92 -33.97
C PHE A 28 -8.37 -8.35 -34.51
N THR A 29 -7.20 -8.89 -34.81
CA THR A 29 -7.05 -10.31 -35.14
C THR A 29 -7.08 -11.15 -33.85
N LEU A 30 -7.55 -12.39 -33.93
CA LEU A 30 -7.57 -13.30 -32.78
C LEU A 30 -6.17 -13.57 -32.22
N ILE A 31 -5.15 -13.56 -33.10
CA ILE A 31 -3.76 -13.77 -32.72
C ILE A 31 -3.18 -12.58 -31.95
N GLU A 32 -3.56 -11.35 -32.32
CA GLU A 32 -3.17 -10.14 -31.58
C GLU A 32 -3.71 -10.16 -30.15
N LEU A 33 -4.93 -10.66 -29.94
CA LEU A 33 -5.49 -10.77 -28.60
C LEU A 33 -4.85 -11.94 -27.81
N LEU A 34 -4.57 -13.05 -28.49
CA LEU A 34 -3.96 -14.23 -27.88
C LEU A 34 -2.55 -13.95 -27.34
N VAL A 35 -1.71 -13.24 -28.09
CA VAL A 35 -0.34 -12.91 -27.63
C VAL A 35 -0.38 -11.96 -26.43
N VAL A 36 -1.36 -11.06 -26.36
CA VAL A 36 -1.50 -10.10 -25.25
C VAL A 36 -1.81 -10.82 -23.94
N ILE A 37 -2.79 -11.73 -23.93
CA ILE A 37 -3.11 -12.48 -22.71
C ILE A 37 -1.97 -13.41 -22.27
N ALA A 38 -1.19 -13.93 -23.23
CA ALA A 38 -0.01 -14.72 -22.95
C ALA A 38 1.08 -13.90 -22.23
N ILE A 39 1.36 -12.68 -22.71
CA ILE A 39 2.33 -11.78 -22.08
C ILE A 39 1.83 -11.31 -20.71
N ILE A 40 0.55 -10.95 -20.57
CA ILE A 40 -0.04 -10.55 -19.28
C ILE A 40 0.05 -11.70 -18.27
N GLY A 41 -0.25 -12.94 -18.68
CA GLY A 41 -0.13 -14.12 -17.82
C GLY A 41 1.31 -14.38 -17.35
N LEU A 42 2.28 -14.24 -18.26
CA LEU A 42 3.70 -14.37 -17.92
C LEU A 42 4.12 -13.32 -16.88
N LEU A 43 3.82 -12.04 -17.14
CA LEU A 43 4.17 -10.94 -16.22
C LEU A 43 3.46 -11.09 -14.86
N ALA A 44 2.17 -11.44 -14.87
CA ALA A 44 1.40 -11.64 -13.64
C ALA A 44 1.96 -12.77 -12.76
N SER A 45 2.44 -13.87 -13.36
CA SER A 45 3.01 -15.00 -12.62
C SER A 45 4.28 -14.60 -11.84
N ILE A 46 5.17 -13.80 -12.44
CA ILE A 46 6.40 -13.31 -11.81
C ILE A 46 6.06 -12.35 -10.67
N VAL A 47 5.10 -11.44 -10.89
CA VAL A 47 4.64 -10.49 -9.88
C VAL A 47 4.06 -11.21 -8.67
N LEU A 48 3.26 -12.26 -8.87
CA LEU A 48 2.64 -13.02 -7.78
C LEU A 48 3.69 -13.63 -6.84
N VAL A 49 4.74 -14.25 -7.38
CA VAL A 49 5.82 -14.85 -6.58
C VAL A 49 6.56 -13.76 -5.78
N SER A 50 6.84 -12.62 -6.40
CA SER A 50 7.52 -11.50 -5.74
C SER A 50 6.69 -10.89 -4.58
N LEU A 51 5.35 -10.92 -4.70
CA LEU A 51 4.44 -10.30 -3.75
C LEU A 51 4.46 -11.00 -2.37
N ASN A 52 4.67 -12.31 -2.33
CA ASN A 52 4.73 -13.06 -1.07
C ASN A 52 5.91 -12.60 -0.19
N SER A 53 7.09 -12.43 -0.80
CA SER A 53 8.28 -11.91 -0.12
C SER A 53 8.09 -10.44 0.30
N ALA A 54 7.52 -9.61 -0.59
CA ALA A 54 7.24 -8.21 -0.29
C ALA A 54 6.28 -8.04 0.91
N ARG A 55 5.26 -8.89 1.02
CA ARG A 55 4.34 -8.92 2.17
C ARG A 55 5.04 -9.31 3.47
N ALA A 56 5.95 -10.27 3.43
CA ALA A 56 6.74 -10.64 4.61
C ALA A 56 7.63 -9.47 5.07
N LYS A 57 8.38 -8.87 4.14
CA LYS A 57 9.23 -7.70 4.42
C LYS A 57 8.42 -6.51 4.95
N ALA A 58 7.23 -6.27 4.42
CA ALA A 58 6.34 -5.21 4.91
C ALA A 58 5.87 -5.47 6.35
N ARG A 59 5.64 -6.73 6.75
CA ARG A 59 5.33 -7.07 8.15
C ARG A 59 6.51 -6.80 9.07
N ASP A 60 7.72 -7.12 8.63
CA ASP A 60 8.93 -6.88 9.43
C ASP A 60 9.22 -5.39 9.61
N VAL A 61 9.03 -4.59 8.56
CA VAL A 61 9.12 -3.11 8.66
C VAL A 61 8.11 -2.59 9.67
N LYS A 62 6.85 -3.07 9.63
CA LYS A 62 5.83 -2.67 10.61
C LYS A 62 6.20 -3.06 12.04
N ARG A 63 6.79 -4.24 12.25
CA ARG A 63 7.28 -4.69 13.57
C ARG A 63 8.40 -3.77 14.07
N LYS A 64 9.36 -3.43 13.21
CA LYS A 64 10.46 -2.54 13.57
C LYS A 64 9.95 -1.17 14.02
N VAL A 65 9.04 -0.57 13.24
CA VAL A 65 8.43 0.73 13.61
C VAL A 65 7.66 0.66 14.92
N ALA A 66 6.94 -0.44 15.17
CA ALA A 66 6.25 -0.67 16.44
C ALA A 66 7.23 -0.72 17.63
N ILE A 67 8.35 -1.43 17.49
CA ILE A 67 9.39 -1.51 18.52
C ILE A 67 10.01 -0.12 18.76
N ASP A 68 10.38 0.58 17.69
CA ASP A 68 11.00 1.91 17.78
C ASP A 68 10.11 2.90 18.52
N SER A 69 8.78 2.86 18.31
CA SER A 69 7.84 3.71 19.05
C SER A 69 7.77 3.42 20.54
N VAL A 70 7.92 2.14 20.94
CA VAL A 70 7.92 1.74 22.36
C VAL A 70 9.25 2.13 23.02
N ILE A 71 10.38 1.94 22.33
CA ILE A 71 11.69 2.36 22.82
C ILE A 71 11.71 3.88 23.08
N LEU A 72 11.19 4.66 22.14
CA LEU A 72 11.09 6.11 22.31
C LEU A 72 10.24 6.49 23.53
N ALA A 73 9.08 5.86 23.70
CA ALA A 73 8.21 6.11 24.85
C ALA A 73 8.89 5.73 26.18
N LEU A 74 9.62 4.61 26.22
CA LEU A 74 10.39 4.20 27.41
C LEU A 74 11.54 5.17 27.72
N ALA A 75 12.22 5.67 26.70
CA ALA A 75 13.29 6.66 26.87
C ALA A 75 12.74 7.97 27.45
N MET A 76 11.60 8.46 26.93
CA MET A 76 10.92 9.64 27.47
C MET A 76 10.44 9.43 28.91
N TYR A 77 9.93 8.23 29.23
CA TYR A 77 9.54 7.90 30.60
C TYR A 77 10.72 7.94 31.55
N TYR A 78 11.86 7.37 31.14
CA TYR A 78 13.10 7.39 31.92
C TYR A 78 13.63 8.81 32.14
N ASP A 79 13.57 9.67 31.12
CA ASP A 79 13.94 11.10 31.24
C ASP A 79 13.10 11.82 32.32
N ASN A 80 11.81 11.50 32.41
CA ASN A 80 10.89 12.09 33.38
C ASN A 80 11.06 11.52 34.81
N HIS A 81 11.34 10.22 34.95
CA HIS A 81 11.25 9.50 36.24
C HIS A 81 12.58 8.97 36.76
N ASN A 82 13.66 9.04 35.97
CA ASN A 82 14.96 8.40 36.22
C ASN A 82 14.88 6.89 36.52
N VAL A 83 13.78 6.24 36.16
CA VAL A 83 13.53 4.81 36.35
C VAL A 83 12.66 4.30 35.21
N PHE A 84 12.85 3.04 34.81
CA PHE A 84 11.97 2.38 33.85
C PHE A 84 10.69 1.89 34.54
N PRO A 85 9.56 1.85 33.82
CA PRO A 85 8.31 1.32 34.37
C PRO A 85 8.50 -0.17 34.69
N ALA A 86 8.29 -0.55 35.94
CA ALA A 86 8.47 -1.92 36.42
C ALA A 86 7.18 -2.73 36.29
N ASN A 87 7.33 -4.04 36.08
CA ASN A 87 6.25 -5.00 36.23
C ASN A 87 6.20 -5.48 37.69
N SER A 88 5.07 -5.28 38.39
CA SER A 88 4.94 -5.65 39.81
C SER A 88 4.85 -7.15 40.08
N TYR A 89 4.97 -7.99 39.06
CA TYR A 89 4.89 -9.45 39.21
C TYR A 89 6.28 -10.04 39.48
N ALA A 90 6.59 -10.21 40.76
CA ALA A 90 7.78 -10.94 41.19
C ALA A 90 7.84 -12.32 40.49
N GLY A 91 8.90 -12.55 39.71
CA GLY A 91 9.09 -13.80 38.95
C GLY A 91 8.60 -13.78 37.49
N SER A 92 8.01 -12.69 37.00
CA SER A 92 7.68 -12.57 35.57
C SER A 92 8.94 -12.37 34.73
N ARG A 93 9.29 -13.38 33.92
CA ARG A 93 10.43 -13.38 32.99
C ARG A 93 10.15 -12.60 31.69
N GLY A 94 9.02 -11.92 31.63
CA GLY A 94 8.56 -11.11 30.51
C GLY A 94 7.09 -10.73 30.68
N THR A 95 6.70 -9.59 30.12
CA THR A 95 5.30 -9.16 30.02
C THR A 95 4.98 -8.90 28.57
N ALA A 96 3.83 -9.39 28.09
CA ALA A 96 3.29 -8.89 26.84
C ALA A 96 2.95 -7.41 27.01
N LEU A 97 3.23 -6.56 26.03
CA LEU A 97 2.70 -5.19 26.01
C LEU A 97 1.32 -5.20 25.35
N SER A 98 0.31 -5.55 26.13
CA SER A 98 -1.08 -5.75 25.66
C SER A 98 -1.93 -4.48 25.69
N GLY A 99 -1.43 -3.38 26.26
CA GLY A 99 -2.19 -2.15 26.47
C GLY A 99 -2.81 -2.04 27.86
N SER A 100 -3.11 -3.17 28.51
CA SER A 100 -3.65 -3.23 29.88
C SER A 100 -2.62 -3.57 30.96
N ASP A 101 -1.38 -3.89 30.58
CA ASP A 101 -0.31 -4.18 31.54
C ASP A 101 0.21 -2.91 32.19
N LEU A 102 0.80 -3.04 33.39
CA LEU A 102 1.34 -1.92 34.17
C LEU A 102 2.29 -1.02 33.37
N ILE A 103 3.18 -1.62 32.56
CA ILE A 103 4.09 -0.88 31.68
C ILE A 103 3.30 -0.11 30.62
N SER A 104 2.29 -0.75 30.02
CA SER A 104 1.49 -0.12 28.98
C SER A 104 0.64 1.02 29.53
N THR A 105 0.03 0.83 30.70
CA THR A 105 -0.74 1.85 31.39
C THR A 105 0.13 3.02 31.82
N ALA A 106 1.35 2.79 32.31
CA ALA A 106 2.29 3.87 32.66
C ALA A 106 2.60 4.75 31.44
N LEU A 107 2.95 4.14 30.30
CA LEU A 107 3.29 4.87 29.08
C LEU A 107 2.08 5.61 28.47
N ILE A 108 0.88 5.03 28.53
CA ILE A 108 -0.35 5.64 27.99
C ILE A 108 -0.85 6.77 28.91
N SER A 109 -0.77 6.59 30.24
CA SER A 109 -1.21 7.57 31.23
C SER A 109 -0.45 8.90 31.08
N GLU A 110 0.83 8.83 30.76
CA GLU A 110 1.69 10.00 30.54
C GLU A 110 1.62 10.55 29.11
N LYS A 111 0.74 10.00 28.26
CA LYS A 111 0.57 10.40 26.86
C LYS A 111 1.84 10.28 26.02
N LEU A 112 2.79 9.43 26.43
CA LEU A 112 4.02 9.16 25.67
C LEU A 112 3.72 8.31 24.42
N ILE A 113 2.67 7.50 24.49
CA ILE A 113 2.11 6.77 23.35
C ILE A 113 0.59 6.72 23.46
N SER A 114 -0.15 6.91 22.36
CA SER A 114 -1.63 6.92 22.39
C SER A 114 -2.24 5.54 22.56
N ARG A 115 -1.54 4.48 22.11
CA ARG A 115 -1.90 3.07 22.28
C ARG A 115 -0.70 2.21 22.00
N MET A 116 -0.66 0.98 22.54
CA MET A 116 0.37 0.03 22.19
C MET A 116 0.28 -0.36 20.70
N PRO A 117 1.41 -0.41 19.98
CA PRO A 117 1.42 -0.76 18.57
C PRO A 117 1.17 -2.25 18.38
N VAL A 118 0.24 -2.57 17.49
CA VAL A 118 -0.14 -3.95 17.17
C VAL A 118 0.82 -4.49 16.11
N VAL A 119 1.58 -5.53 16.45
CA VAL A 119 2.40 -6.24 15.47
C VAL A 119 1.52 -7.11 14.57
N PRO A 120 1.84 -7.25 13.27
CA PRO A 120 1.13 -8.18 12.40
C PRO A 120 1.48 -9.63 12.80
N SER A 121 0.63 -10.26 13.62
CA SER A 121 0.65 -11.69 13.95
C SER A 121 -0.57 -12.40 13.35
N ASN A 122 -0.36 -13.65 12.96
CA ASN A 122 -1.34 -14.60 12.42
C ASN A 122 -2.05 -15.41 13.51
N SER A 123 -1.90 -15.01 14.77
CA SER A 123 -2.58 -15.57 15.93
C SER A 123 -2.86 -14.42 16.90
N GLY A 124 -4.10 -14.31 17.36
CA GLY A 124 -4.69 -13.16 18.05
C GLY A 124 -4.11 -12.78 19.42
N THR A 125 -2.81 -12.95 19.66
CA THR A 125 -2.12 -12.35 20.80
C THR A 125 -1.73 -10.92 20.47
N CYS A 126 -2.53 -9.98 20.98
CA CYS A 126 -2.25 -8.56 20.99
C CYS A 126 -1.14 -8.27 22.00
N GLY A 127 0.13 -8.40 21.61
CA GLY A 127 1.22 -7.99 22.48
C GLY A 127 2.60 -8.29 21.92
N VAL A 128 3.50 -7.31 22.02
CA VAL A 128 4.94 -7.55 21.87
C VAL A 128 5.43 -8.08 23.21
N ALA A 129 5.83 -9.35 23.28
CA ALA A 129 6.44 -9.93 24.48
C ALA A 129 7.94 -9.63 24.46
N TYR A 130 8.42 -8.88 25.44
CA TYR A 130 9.84 -8.69 25.68
C TYR A 130 10.25 -9.55 26.87
N TYR A 131 11.19 -10.48 26.64
CA TYR A 131 11.83 -11.24 27.71
C TYR A 131 12.99 -10.41 28.25
N SER A 132 12.97 -10.11 29.54
CA SER A 132 14.16 -9.60 30.24
C SER A 132 15.05 -10.79 30.62
N GLY A 133 15.75 -11.33 29.63
CA GLY A 133 16.82 -12.32 29.84
C GLY A 133 18.18 -11.67 29.53
N THR A 134 19.19 -11.96 30.34
CA THR A 134 20.59 -11.66 30.02
C THR A 134 20.97 -12.36 28.71
N TRP A 135 21.57 -11.62 27.78
CA TRP A 135 22.03 -12.10 26.46
C TRP A 135 23.26 -13.02 26.53
N ASP A 136 23.31 -13.90 27.53
CA ASP A 136 24.38 -14.87 27.70
C ASP A 136 23.72 -16.23 27.97
N SER A 137 23.73 -17.09 26.96
CA SER A 137 23.91 -18.55 27.02
C SER A 137 23.72 -19.13 25.62
N ALA A 138 24.77 -19.04 24.80
CA ALA A 138 25.04 -19.93 23.68
C ALA A 138 26.47 -20.45 23.81
#